data_AF-A0A0Q1FEF7-F1
#
_entry.id   AF-A0A0Q1FEF7-F1
#
_cell.length_a   1.000
_cell.length_b   1.000
_cell.length_c   1.000
_cell.angle_alpha   90.00
_cell.angle_beta   90.00
_cell.angle_gamma   90.00
#
_symmetry.space_group_name_H-M   'P 1'
#
loop_
_entity.id
_entity.type
_entity.pdbx_description
1 polymer ?
#
loop_
_entity_poly.entity_id
_entity_poly.type
_entity_poly.pdbx_seq_one_letter_code
_entity_poly.pdbx_strand_id
1 'polypeptide(L)'
;MARYDIRHRDGMARAGVFYGAGEPLSLPAAIDAEERFSDLALLKHSHVPLSAPPAFVEAYLPGYETVVAVHPRSSRTASSGDVVMIGNWHTALAQPRQYIRWLQDLKGRVPPDTVWYAPASALPSGVAFLIFSGLDLFDFTAVDLMTARDLYCTPEGEFPAEEWLAGGGCPCPGCAAGDLGLHNRLALVREIAVSTRFLARGQLREFIERRCRAHAPFVAALRLFDVEYDFTEPSTPIVRTAPFLAHTAESLRRPEVRRFADRVTGRYVPYRTDVAVILPCSARKPYSGSRSHHLLKAAIRDRAHELIMTSPLGLVPRELERLYPAAHYDIPVTGYWDREEREFIAATLAAYLGRHRYRRVLAHVEGGSLDIVADAAARCGTEIECTCRGHPTDAASLDALGAALEGERRKVPDIIRGCVSWQFGADIDTRGLMLKGKWMNQKVVRGKEQLFSLDPATGLLRPTFGGWDLIPEGYRIKIDNFVPKGDVLAPGIVDADPAIREGDEVLITGDLAVATGRAVMGAREMLESSYGVAAKVRKVHKFAPEGP
;
A
#
# COMPACT_ATOMS: atom_id res chain seq x y z
N MET A 1 2.42 32.02 0.99
CA MET A 1 3.08 30.94 0.23
C MET A 1 2.07 29.81 0.05
N ALA A 2 1.96 29.26 -1.15
CA ALA A 2 1.05 28.14 -1.40
C ALA A 2 1.55 26.90 -0.65
N ARG A 3 0.63 26.05 -0.17
CA ARG A 3 0.97 24.77 0.47
C ARG A 3 -0.16 23.77 0.30
N TYR A 4 0.20 22.49 0.22
CA TYR A 4 -0.77 21.40 0.22
C TYR A 4 -0.63 20.56 1.50
N ASP A 5 -1.63 20.67 2.37
CA ASP A 5 -1.72 19.88 3.62
C ASP A 5 -2.35 18.52 3.32
N ILE A 6 -1.53 17.54 2.95
CA ILE A 6 -1.99 16.15 2.69
C ILE A 6 -2.29 15.45 4.01
N ARG A 7 -3.55 15.04 4.19
CA ARG A 7 -4.06 14.45 5.44
C ARG A 7 -4.29 12.94 5.37
N HIS A 8 -4.60 12.44 4.18
CA HIS A 8 -4.85 11.03 3.93
C HIS A 8 -4.16 10.59 2.65
N ARG A 9 -3.65 9.36 2.65
CA ARG A 9 -3.03 8.70 1.51
C ARG A 9 -3.60 7.30 1.36
N ASP A 10 -3.70 6.85 0.12
CA ASP A 10 -3.96 5.45 -0.22
C ASP A 10 -3.19 5.13 -1.51
N GLY A 11 -1.94 4.68 -1.36
CA GLY A 11 -0.98 4.66 -2.45
C GLY A 11 -0.62 6.08 -2.89
N MET A 12 -0.68 6.35 -4.20
CA MET A 12 -0.40 7.69 -4.74
C MET A 12 -1.56 8.67 -4.59
N ALA A 13 -2.77 8.18 -4.26
CA ALA A 13 -3.93 9.02 -4.09
C ALA A 13 -3.83 9.81 -2.78
N ARG A 14 -4.17 11.09 -2.83
CA ARG A 14 -4.04 12.01 -1.71
C ARG A 14 -5.35 12.75 -1.47
N ALA A 15 -5.68 12.96 -0.21
CA ALA A 15 -6.73 13.88 0.19
C ALA A 15 -6.19 14.86 1.25
N GLY A 16 -6.55 16.13 1.11
CA GLY A 16 -5.94 17.19 1.89
C GLY A 16 -6.56 18.55 1.62
N VAL A 17 -5.94 19.60 2.15
CA VAL A 17 -6.38 20.98 1.92
C VAL A 17 -5.26 21.77 1.26
N PHE A 18 -5.55 22.32 0.10
CA PHE A 18 -4.67 23.26 -0.58
C PHE A 18 -4.95 24.68 -0.09
N TYR A 19 -3.88 25.37 0.34
CA TYR A 19 -3.90 26.76 0.73
C TYR A 19 -3.09 27.55 -0.31
N GLY A 20 -3.77 28.31 -1.15
CA GLY A 20 -3.15 29.14 -2.20
C GLY A 20 -3.76 30.55 -2.21
N ALA A 21 -3.77 31.20 -3.38
CA ALA A 21 -4.50 32.45 -3.55
C ALA A 21 -6.02 32.20 -3.52
N GLY A 22 -6.74 32.82 -2.57
CA GLY A 22 -8.18 32.65 -2.37
C GLY A 22 -8.53 31.59 -1.31
N GLU A 23 -9.81 31.18 -1.25
CA GLU A 23 -10.30 30.25 -0.22
C GLU A 23 -9.58 28.89 -0.24
N PRO A 24 -9.41 28.22 0.93
CA PRO A 24 -8.84 26.88 1.00
C PRO A 24 -9.67 25.86 0.21
N LEU A 25 -8.99 24.98 -0.55
CA LEU A 25 -9.64 23.97 -1.38
C LEU A 25 -9.41 22.58 -0.79
N SER A 26 -10.49 21.86 -0.49
CA SER A 26 -10.40 20.45 -0.11
C SER A 26 -10.22 19.60 -1.37
N LEU A 27 -9.18 18.79 -1.41
CA LEU A 27 -8.82 17.95 -2.55
C LEU A 27 -8.97 16.45 -2.21
N PRO A 28 -9.35 15.61 -3.19
CA PRO A 28 -9.55 15.95 -4.59
C PRO A 28 -10.89 16.66 -4.87
N ALA A 29 -10.91 17.54 -5.89
CA ALA A 29 -12.10 18.33 -6.26
C ALA A 29 -12.12 18.72 -7.74
N ALA A 30 -13.33 18.99 -8.25
CA ALA A 30 -13.55 19.68 -9.53
C ALA A 30 -13.99 21.12 -9.26
N ILE A 31 -13.40 22.07 -9.99
CA ILE A 31 -13.69 23.51 -9.87
C ILE A 31 -13.78 24.17 -11.26
N ASP A 32 -14.33 25.37 -11.32
CA ASP A 32 -14.16 26.26 -12.48
C ASP A 32 -12.72 26.84 -12.44
N ALA A 33 -11.78 26.14 -13.06
CA ALA A 33 -10.34 26.39 -12.91
C ALA A 33 -9.91 27.80 -13.38
N GLU A 34 -10.52 28.34 -14.43
CA GLU A 34 -10.23 29.69 -14.95
C GLU A 34 -10.63 30.79 -13.93
N GLU A 35 -11.61 30.55 -13.06
CA GLU A 35 -11.96 31.50 -12.00
C GLU A 35 -10.91 31.49 -10.88
N ARG A 36 -10.31 30.32 -10.63
CA ARG A 36 -9.29 30.15 -9.59
C ARG A 36 -7.89 30.57 -10.05
N PHE A 37 -7.58 30.33 -11.31
CA PHE A 37 -6.27 30.53 -11.93
C PHE A 37 -6.50 31.37 -13.19
N SER A 38 -6.64 32.69 -13.01
CA SER A 38 -7.14 33.61 -14.05
C SER A 38 -6.25 33.68 -15.30
N ASP A 39 -4.96 33.38 -15.17
CA ASP A 39 -4.01 33.29 -16.27
C ASP A 39 -4.23 32.07 -17.18
N LEU A 40 -4.98 31.04 -16.74
CA LEU A 40 -5.44 29.97 -17.62
C LEU A 40 -6.32 30.50 -18.76
N ALA A 41 -7.13 31.53 -18.50
CA ALA A 41 -7.99 32.14 -19.51
C ALA A 41 -7.22 33.00 -20.53
N LEU A 42 -5.98 33.42 -20.21
CA LEU A 42 -5.17 34.29 -21.05
C LEU A 42 -4.42 33.53 -22.15
N LEU A 43 -3.94 32.31 -21.84
CA LEU A 43 -3.18 31.47 -22.77
C LEU A 43 -4.06 30.39 -23.39
N LYS A 44 -4.97 30.81 -24.27
CA LYS A 44 -5.82 29.89 -25.05
C LYS A 44 -5.02 29.24 -26.17
N HIS A 45 -5.37 27.99 -26.50
CA HIS A 45 -4.79 27.22 -27.62
C HIS A 45 -3.29 26.90 -27.49
N SER A 46 -2.69 26.99 -26.30
CA SER A 46 -1.28 26.69 -26.03
C SER A 46 -1.01 25.21 -25.72
N HIS A 47 -1.69 24.30 -26.42
CA HIS A 47 -1.63 22.87 -26.13
C HIS A 47 -0.36 22.23 -26.70
N VAL A 48 0.43 21.57 -25.84
CA VAL A 48 1.58 20.75 -26.24
C VAL A 48 1.22 19.26 -26.10
N PRO A 49 1.12 18.49 -27.19
CA PRO A 49 0.76 17.08 -27.13
C PRO A 49 1.78 16.26 -26.33
N LEU A 50 1.33 15.25 -25.56
CA LEU A 50 2.20 14.38 -24.77
C LEU A 50 3.24 13.60 -25.61
N SER A 51 2.94 13.40 -26.89
CA SER A 51 3.82 12.76 -27.87
C SER A 51 4.80 13.72 -28.55
N ALA A 52 4.75 15.02 -28.27
CA ALA A 52 5.58 16.02 -28.93
C ALA A 52 7.09 15.76 -28.69
N PRO A 53 7.96 16.03 -29.69
CA PRO A 53 9.39 15.86 -29.54
C PRO A 53 9.97 16.92 -28.57
N PRO A 54 11.07 16.62 -27.86
CA PRO A 54 11.63 17.51 -26.83
C PRO A 54 11.86 18.96 -27.29
N ALA A 55 12.37 19.16 -28.52
CA ALA A 55 12.59 20.49 -29.08
C ALA A 55 11.30 21.33 -29.22
N PHE A 56 10.18 20.68 -29.56
CA PHE A 56 8.88 21.35 -29.64
C PHE A 56 8.38 21.70 -28.23
N VAL A 57 8.54 20.78 -27.28
CA VAL A 57 8.12 21.00 -25.89
C VAL A 57 8.87 22.19 -25.29
N GLU A 58 10.20 22.24 -25.42
CA GLU A 58 10.99 23.36 -24.89
C GLU A 58 10.64 24.71 -25.55
N ALA A 59 10.28 24.70 -26.84
CA ALA A 59 9.90 25.93 -27.55
C ALA A 59 8.49 26.45 -27.19
N TYR A 60 7.55 25.55 -26.87
CA TYR A 60 6.12 25.88 -26.83
C TYR A 60 5.42 25.55 -25.50
N LEU A 61 6.10 24.99 -24.50
CA LEU A 61 5.49 24.71 -23.19
C LEU A 61 5.12 26.03 -22.48
N PRO A 62 3.81 26.33 -22.32
CA PRO A 62 3.36 27.61 -21.78
C PRO A 62 3.87 27.85 -20.36
N GLY A 63 4.21 29.11 -20.05
CA GLY A 63 4.47 29.57 -18.70
C GLY A 63 3.23 30.24 -18.12
N TYR A 64 2.89 29.92 -16.88
CA TYR A 64 1.77 30.50 -16.14
C TYR A 64 2.32 31.12 -14.86
N GLU A 65 1.61 32.11 -14.32
CA GLU A 65 1.94 32.76 -13.05
C GLU A 65 1.37 31.98 -11.86
N THR A 66 0.19 31.37 -12.01
CA THR A 66 -0.52 30.74 -10.88
C THR A 66 -0.40 29.22 -10.84
N VAL A 67 0.01 28.59 -11.94
CA VAL A 67 0.25 27.15 -12.06
C VAL A 67 1.62 26.89 -12.70
N VAL A 68 2.18 25.70 -12.50
CA VAL A 68 3.43 25.28 -13.13
C VAL A 68 3.13 24.20 -14.15
N ALA A 69 3.14 24.56 -15.43
CA ALA A 69 2.98 23.58 -16.51
C ALA A 69 4.20 22.67 -16.60
N VAL A 70 4.00 21.35 -16.51
CA VAL A 70 5.05 20.35 -16.69
C VAL A 70 4.73 19.40 -17.85
N HIS A 71 5.76 18.77 -18.40
CA HIS A 71 5.63 17.83 -19.51
C HIS A 71 6.62 16.67 -19.37
N PRO A 72 6.28 15.41 -19.73
CA PRO A 72 7.19 14.25 -19.62
C PRO A 72 8.48 14.31 -20.47
N ARG A 73 8.66 15.38 -21.24
CA ARG A 73 9.79 15.61 -22.16
C ARG A 73 10.46 16.96 -21.95
N SER A 74 10.11 17.67 -20.88
CA SER A 74 10.74 18.94 -20.50
C SER A 74 11.49 18.77 -19.18
N SER A 75 12.57 19.54 -19.00
CA SER A 75 13.28 19.62 -17.72
C SER A 75 12.61 20.52 -16.69
N ARG A 76 11.57 21.29 -17.06
CA ARG A 76 10.86 22.19 -16.13
C ARG A 76 10.27 21.41 -14.95
N THR A 77 10.56 21.84 -13.72
CA THR A 77 10.03 21.26 -12.48
C THR A 77 9.23 22.31 -11.69
N ALA A 78 8.64 21.89 -10.56
CA ALA A 78 7.89 22.72 -9.65
C ALA A 78 8.49 22.70 -8.24
N SER A 79 8.05 23.62 -7.41
CA SER A 79 8.40 23.71 -5.98
C SER A 79 7.30 23.12 -5.12
N SER A 80 7.64 22.72 -3.90
CA SER A 80 6.67 22.28 -2.90
C SER A 80 5.54 23.29 -2.70
N GLY A 81 4.29 22.79 -2.67
CA GLY A 81 3.10 23.61 -2.55
C GLY A 81 2.58 24.20 -3.87
N ASP A 82 3.30 24.07 -4.99
CA ASP A 82 2.82 24.54 -6.29
C ASP A 82 1.63 23.70 -6.80
N VAL A 83 0.84 24.31 -7.69
CA VAL A 83 -0.15 23.62 -8.52
C VAL A 83 0.52 23.25 -9.85
N VAL A 84 0.78 21.97 -10.04
CA VAL A 84 1.39 21.39 -11.22
C VAL A 84 0.31 21.06 -12.24
N MET A 85 0.39 21.65 -13.43
CA MET A 85 -0.55 21.42 -14.52
C MET A 85 0.06 20.50 -15.58
N ILE A 86 -0.70 19.47 -15.99
CA ILE A 86 -0.33 18.58 -17.09
C ILE A 86 -1.38 18.68 -18.19
N GLY A 87 -1.06 19.46 -19.22
CA GLY A 87 -1.90 19.58 -20.40
C GLY A 87 -2.06 18.25 -21.15
N ASN A 88 -3.20 18.09 -21.82
CA ASN A 88 -3.49 16.96 -22.71
C ASN A 88 -3.52 15.56 -22.05
N TRP A 89 -3.59 15.49 -20.71
CA TRP A 89 -3.63 14.22 -20.00
C TRP A 89 -4.88 13.38 -20.30
N HIS A 90 -5.97 14.00 -20.76
CA HIS A 90 -7.17 13.32 -21.25
C HIS A 90 -6.89 12.32 -22.39
N THR A 91 -5.79 12.50 -23.13
CA THR A 91 -5.36 11.58 -24.20
C THR A 91 -4.51 10.41 -23.69
N ALA A 92 -3.99 10.48 -22.46
CA ALA A 92 -2.92 9.61 -22.01
C ALA A 92 -3.37 8.15 -21.81
N LEU A 93 -4.61 7.95 -21.36
CA LEU A 93 -5.17 6.62 -21.10
C LEU A 93 -5.37 5.80 -22.37
N ALA A 94 -5.46 6.43 -23.55
CA ALA A 94 -5.46 5.72 -24.83
C ALA A 94 -4.13 4.96 -25.07
N GLN A 95 -3.06 5.31 -24.34
CA GLN A 95 -1.77 4.64 -24.38
C GLN A 95 -1.33 4.20 -22.96
N PRO A 96 -1.93 3.14 -22.39
CA PRO A 96 -1.70 2.76 -20.99
C PRO A 96 -0.23 2.58 -20.61
N ARG A 97 0.62 2.05 -21.49
CA ARG A 97 2.07 1.93 -21.22
C ARG A 97 2.76 3.28 -21.11
N GLN A 98 2.40 4.24 -21.96
CA GLN A 98 2.97 5.58 -21.93
C GLN A 98 2.44 6.38 -20.75
N TYR A 99 1.15 6.20 -20.40
CA TYR A 99 0.55 6.77 -19.20
C TYR A 99 1.41 6.50 -17.95
N ILE A 100 1.78 5.24 -17.72
CA ILE A 100 2.58 4.85 -16.55
C ILE A 100 3.98 5.45 -16.62
N ARG A 101 4.65 5.38 -17.76
CA ARG A 101 5.99 5.95 -17.95
C ARG A 101 6.03 7.46 -17.75
N TRP A 102 5.05 8.18 -18.30
CA TRP A 102 4.93 9.62 -18.12
C TRP A 102 4.65 9.98 -16.67
N LEU A 103 3.80 9.22 -15.99
CA LEU A 103 3.52 9.44 -14.58
C LEU A 103 4.77 9.19 -13.73
N GLN A 104 5.52 8.12 -13.99
CA GLN A 104 6.80 7.81 -13.33
C GLN A 104 7.81 8.95 -13.49
N ASP A 105 8.04 9.42 -14.71
CA ASP A 105 8.95 10.53 -14.99
C ASP A 105 8.54 11.79 -14.24
N LEU A 106 7.28 12.20 -14.38
CA LEU A 106 6.78 13.42 -13.77
C LEU A 106 6.80 13.33 -12.23
N LYS A 107 6.25 12.26 -11.65
CA LYS A 107 6.20 12.08 -10.18
C LYS A 107 7.57 11.83 -9.58
N GLY A 108 8.55 11.37 -10.37
CA GLY A 108 9.93 11.16 -9.95
C GLY A 108 10.74 12.43 -9.75
N ARG A 109 10.37 13.53 -10.42
CA ARG A 109 11.14 14.80 -10.43
C ARG A 109 10.42 16.00 -9.80
N VAL A 110 9.13 15.87 -9.54
CA VAL A 110 8.29 16.91 -8.93
C VAL A 110 8.11 16.62 -7.43
N PRO A 111 8.21 17.62 -6.54
CA PRO A 111 8.03 17.43 -5.11
C PRO A 111 6.68 16.76 -4.74
N PRO A 112 6.65 15.83 -3.77
CA PRO A 112 5.45 15.08 -3.41
C PRO A 112 4.31 15.90 -2.80
N ASP A 113 4.56 17.11 -2.31
CA ASP A 113 3.57 18.02 -1.70
C ASP A 113 3.07 19.11 -2.68
N THR A 114 3.12 18.81 -3.98
CA THR A 114 2.47 19.59 -5.04
C THR A 114 1.04 19.13 -5.31
N VAL A 115 0.17 20.03 -5.74
CA VAL A 115 -1.18 19.72 -6.25
C VAL A 115 -1.08 19.39 -7.73
N TRP A 116 -1.75 18.34 -8.19
CA TRP A 116 -1.69 17.89 -9.58
C TRP A 116 -3.03 18.12 -10.28
N TYR A 117 -2.99 18.98 -11.30
CA TYR A 117 -4.11 19.40 -12.11
C TYR A 117 -3.96 18.86 -13.55
N ALA A 118 -5.00 18.16 -14.03
CA ALA A 118 -5.08 17.64 -15.39
C ALA A 118 -6.31 18.24 -16.10
N PRO A 119 -6.14 19.35 -16.85
CA PRO A 119 -7.25 20.03 -17.49
C PRO A 119 -8.06 19.10 -18.42
N ALA A 120 -9.38 19.27 -18.43
CA ALA A 120 -10.31 18.57 -19.32
C ALA A 120 -10.16 17.03 -19.34
N SER A 121 -9.67 16.44 -18.26
CA SER A 121 -9.35 15.00 -18.20
C SER A 121 -10.37 14.17 -17.44
N ALA A 122 -11.20 14.80 -16.60
CA ALA A 122 -12.07 14.09 -15.68
C ALA A 122 -13.50 13.92 -16.22
N LEU A 123 -13.85 12.68 -16.53
CA LEU A 123 -15.23 12.24 -16.69
C LEU A 123 -15.63 11.38 -15.48
N PRO A 124 -16.92 11.29 -15.12
CA PRO A 124 -17.36 10.40 -14.04
C PRO A 124 -16.89 8.95 -14.22
N SER A 125 -16.82 8.46 -15.45
CA SER A 125 -16.33 7.13 -15.82
C SER A 125 -14.85 6.88 -15.50
N GLY A 126 -14.03 7.93 -15.43
CA GLY A 126 -12.57 7.84 -15.32
C GLY A 126 -11.94 8.53 -14.11
N VAL A 127 -12.64 9.47 -13.46
CA VAL A 127 -12.04 10.32 -12.42
C VAL A 127 -11.52 9.53 -11.22
N ALA A 128 -12.18 8.42 -10.87
CA ALA A 128 -11.70 7.53 -9.81
C ALA A 128 -10.29 7.01 -10.10
N PHE A 129 -10.02 6.60 -11.34
CA PHE A 129 -8.71 6.13 -11.76
C PHE A 129 -7.66 7.25 -11.77
N LEU A 130 -8.05 8.46 -12.17
CA LEU A 130 -7.19 9.64 -12.11
C LEU A 130 -6.77 9.96 -10.67
N ILE A 131 -7.72 9.94 -9.73
CA ILE A 131 -7.44 10.10 -8.28
C ILE A 131 -6.48 9.01 -7.80
N PHE A 132 -6.74 7.75 -8.14
CA PHE A 132 -5.86 6.62 -7.82
C PHE A 132 -4.43 6.79 -8.34
N SER A 133 -4.28 7.35 -9.54
CA SER A 133 -2.98 7.66 -10.13
C SER A 133 -2.26 8.87 -9.51
N GLY A 134 -2.89 9.56 -8.55
CA GLY A 134 -2.31 10.69 -7.83
C GLY A 134 -2.57 12.06 -8.44
N LEU A 135 -3.65 12.23 -9.22
CA LEU A 135 -4.18 13.55 -9.60
C LEU A 135 -5.16 14.05 -8.52
N ASP A 136 -5.13 15.34 -8.20
CA ASP A 136 -5.94 15.89 -7.10
C ASP A 136 -6.97 16.92 -7.57
N LEU A 137 -6.66 17.69 -8.60
CA LEU A 137 -7.48 18.80 -9.06
C LEU A 137 -8.01 18.55 -10.48
N PHE A 138 -9.29 18.86 -10.68
CA PHE A 138 -10.01 18.68 -11.94
C PHE A 138 -10.84 19.92 -12.28
N ASP A 139 -11.34 19.97 -13.52
CA ASP A 139 -12.27 20.99 -14.00
C ASP A 139 -13.52 20.35 -14.63
N PHE A 140 -14.47 21.21 -15.03
CA PHE A 140 -15.71 20.79 -15.67
C PHE A 140 -15.61 20.70 -17.21
N THR A 141 -14.46 21.03 -17.81
CA THR A 141 -14.34 21.16 -19.27
C THR A 141 -14.68 19.87 -20.01
N ALA A 142 -14.28 18.71 -19.47
CA ALA A 142 -14.57 17.41 -20.09
C ALA A 142 -16.07 17.09 -20.10
N VAL A 143 -16.75 17.33 -18.98
CA VAL A 143 -18.19 17.06 -18.83
C VAL A 143 -19.06 18.08 -19.56
N ASP A 144 -18.59 19.32 -19.67
CA ASP A 144 -19.23 20.34 -20.51
C ASP A 144 -19.09 19.99 -21.99
N LEU A 145 -17.95 19.45 -22.42
CA LEU A 145 -17.78 18.95 -23.78
C LEU A 145 -18.71 17.77 -24.07
N MET A 146 -18.91 16.85 -23.13
CA MET A 146 -19.90 15.76 -23.30
C MET A 146 -21.32 16.30 -23.38
N THR A 147 -21.66 17.31 -22.58
CA THR A 147 -22.95 18.01 -22.65
C THR A 147 -23.17 18.60 -24.05
N ALA A 148 -22.18 19.30 -24.60
CA ALA A 148 -22.25 19.87 -25.95
C ALA A 148 -22.34 18.82 -27.08
N ARG A 149 -22.08 17.54 -26.75
CA ARG A 149 -22.20 16.40 -27.66
C ARG A 149 -23.47 15.57 -27.42
N ASP A 150 -24.40 16.08 -26.60
CA ASP A 150 -25.62 15.38 -26.18
C ASP A 150 -25.33 14.03 -25.51
N LEU A 151 -24.27 13.97 -24.69
CA LEU A 151 -23.88 12.78 -23.93
C LEU A 151 -24.12 12.96 -22.42
N TYR A 152 -24.80 11.97 -21.85
CA TYR A 152 -25.08 11.78 -20.44
C TYR A 152 -23.96 10.97 -19.77
N CYS A 153 -23.28 11.58 -18.80
CA CYS A 153 -22.10 11.01 -18.16
C CYS A 153 -22.46 10.26 -16.87
N THR A 154 -22.07 8.99 -16.78
CA THR A 154 -22.15 8.19 -15.55
C THR A 154 -20.78 7.58 -15.20
N PRO A 155 -20.62 7.05 -13.97
CA PRO A 155 -19.43 6.27 -13.63
C PRO A 155 -19.21 5.01 -14.47
N GLU A 156 -20.21 4.58 -15.24
CA GLU A 156 -20.17 3.40 -16.12
C GLU A 156 -19.84 3.78 -17.58
N GLY A 157 -19.95 5.05 -17.95
CA GLY A 157 -19.63 5.55 -19.29
C GLY A 157 -20.42 6.78 -19.69
N GLU A 158 -20.34 7.13 -20.98
CA GLU A 158 -21.05 8.24 -21.60
C GLU A 158 -22.09 7.69 -22.59
N PHE A 159 -23.33 8.14 -22.47
CA PHE A 159 -24.46 7.59 -23.22
C PHE A 159 -25.30 8.68 -23.91
N PRO A 160 -26.09 8.38 -24.94
CA PRO A 160 -26.97 9.37 -25.56
C PRO A 160 -27.96 9.99 -24.55
N ALA A 161 -28.02 11.32 -24.50
CA ALA A 161 -28.81 12.04 -23.50
C ALA A 161 -30.32 11.82 -23.64
N GLU A 162 -30.83 11.70 -24.87
CA GLU A 162 -32.26 11.49 -25.15
C GLU A 162 -32.81 10.25 -24.43
N GLU A 163 -32.11 9.13 -24.52
CA GLU A 163 -32.51 7.87 -23.89
C GLU A 163 -32.38 7.95 -22.36
N TRP A 164 -31.26 8.48 -21.86
CA TRP A 164 -30.92 8.40 -20.44
C TRP A 164 -31.61 9.46 -19.57
N LEU A 165 -31.92 10.64 -20.11
CA LEU A 165 -32.73 11.63 -19.41
C LEU A 165 -34.21 11.20 -19.32
N ALA A 166 -34.73 10.57 -20.37
CA ALA A 166 -36.11 10.08 -20.40
C ALA A 166 -36.31 8.81 -19.55
N GLY A 167 -35.29 7.96 -19.46
CA GLY A 167 -35.37 6.64 -18.81
C GLY A 167 -35.70 6.66 -17.31
N GLY A 168 -35.41 7.77 -16.62
CA GLY A 168 -35.61 7.90 -15.17
C GLY A 168 -34.65 7.00 -14.37
N GLY A 169 -34.02 7.54 -13.33
CA GLY A 169 -33.10 6.75 -12.50
C GLY A 169 -32.07 7.55 -11.72
N CYS A 170 -31.81 8.79 -12.13
CA CYS A 170 -30.98 9.71 -11.39
C CYS A 170 -31.84 10.79 -10.70
N PRO A 171 -31.80 10.89 -9.35
CA PRO A 171 -32.59 11.88 -8.61
C PRO A 171 -31.90 13.26 -8.51
N CYS A 172 -30.91 13.56 -9.36
CA CYS A 172 -30.17 14.82 -9.25
C CYS A 172 -30.99 16.01 -9.79
N PRO A 173 -30.71 17.25 -9.33
CA PRO A 173 -31.36 18.45 -9.83
C PRO A 173 -31.29 18.62 -11.35
N GLY A 174 -30.17 18.25 -11.99
CA GLY A 174 -30.04 18.30 -13.44
C GLY A 174 -31.06 17.42 -14.16
N CYS A 175 -31.15 16.14 -13.79
CA CYS A 175 -32.16 15.22 -14.34
C CYS A 175 -33.59 15.67 -14.05
N ALA A 176 -33.86 16.16 -12.84
CA ALA A 176 -35.19 16.64 -12.46
C ALA A 176 -35.62 17.87 -13.30
N ALA A 177 -34.67 18.70 -13.72
CA ALA A 177 -34.91 19.88 -14.55
C ALA A 177 -34.74 19.63 -16.06
N GLY A 178 -34.30 18.43 -16.49
CA GLY A 178 -33.90 18.18 -17.87
C GLY A 178 -32.61 18.90 -18.30
N ASP A 179 -31.80 19.36 -17.34
CA ASP A 179 -30.53 20.06 -17.56
C ASP A 179 -29.37 19.05 -17.58
N LEU A 180 -28.93 18.70 -18.79
CA LEU A 180 -27.82 17.78 -19.04
C LEU A 180 -26.49 18.30 -18.49
N GLY A 181 -26.22 19.61 -18.60
CA GLY A 181 -24.98 20.22 -18.14
C GLY A 181 -24.86 20.16 -16.63
N LEU A 182 -25.93 20.55 -15.93
CA LEU A 182 -26.00 20.41 -14.48
C LEU A 182 -25.90 18.95 -14.04
N HIS A 183 -26.55 18.02 -14.76
CA HIS A 183 -26.41 16.59 -14.48
C HIS A 183 -24.95 16.14 -14.56
N ASN A 184 -24.28 16.41 -15.68
CA ASN A 184 -22.93 15.94 -15.95
C ASN A 184 -21.90 16.51 -14.96
N ARG A 185 -21.99 17.80 -14.62
CA ARG A 185 -21.16 18.42 -13.57
C ARG A 185 -21.40 17.79 -12.20
N LEU A 186 -22.67 17.57 -11.82
CA LEU A 186 -23.01 16.92 -10.54
C LEU A 186 -22.58 15.45 -10.48
N ALA A 187 -22.62 14.73 -11.59
CA ALA A 187 -22.14 13.36 -11.69
C ALA A 187 -20.64 13.28 -11.40
N LEU A 188 -19.84 14.20 -11.96
CA LEU A 188 -18.41 14.29 -11.70
C LEU A 188 -18.11 14.59 -10.23
N VAL A 189 -18.76 15.61 -9.65
CA VAL A 189 -18.61 15.97 -8.23
C VAL A 189 -18.97 14.79 -7.32
N ARG A 190 -20.03 14.05 -7.65
CA ARG A 190 -20.47 12.87 -6.89
C ARG A 190 -19.42 11.76 -6.93
N GLU A 191 -18.86 11.45 -8.10
CA GLU A 191 -17.88 10.37 -8.22
C GLU A 191 -16.56 10.73 -7.52
N ILE A 192 -16.12 12.00 -7.58
CA ILE A 192 -15.00 12.50 -6.77
C ILE A 192 -15.30 12.28 -5.29
N ALA A 193 -16.48 12.70 -4.81
CA ALA A 193 -16.85 12.56 -3.40
C ALA A 193 -16.91 11.08 -2.95
N VAL A 194 -17.37 10.16 -3.80
CA VAL A 194 -17.36 8.71 -3.52
C VAL A 194 -15.91 8.21 -3.44
N SER A 195 -15.08 8.57 -4.42
CA SER A 195 -13.65 8.18 -4.46
C SER A 195 -12.91 8.66 -3.21
N THR A 196 -13.11 9.91 -2.79
CA THR A 196 -12.51 10.49 -1.58
C THR A 196 -12.91 9.75 -0.31
N ARG A 197 -14.15 9.23 -0.22
CA ARG A 197 -14.58 8.42 0.93
C ARG A 197 -13.87 7.07 0.99
N PHE A 198 -13.64 6.43 -0.15
CA PHE A 198 -12.86 5.19 -0.21
C PHE A 198 -11.39 5.44 0.10
N LEU A 199 -10.81 6.53 -0.39
CA LEU A 199 -9.46 6.98 -0.03
C LEU A 199 -9.32 7.20 1.48
N ALA A 200 -10.22 7.97 2.11
CA ALA A 200 -10.18 8.23 3.55
C ALA A 200 -10.34 6.96 4.41
N ARG A 201 -10.96 5.92 3.87
CA ARG A 201 -11.08 4.59 4.51
C ARG A 201 -9.88 3.68 4.24
N GLY A 202 -8.93 4.12 3.41
CA GLY A 202 -7.85 3.28 2.91
C GLY A 202 -8.41 2.06 2.19
N GLN A 203 -9.39 2.24 1.30
CA GLN A 203 -10.05 1.21 0.49
C GLN A 203 -10.19 1.64 -1.00
N LEU A 204 -9.41 2.63 -1.43
CA LEU A 204 -9.45 3.13 -2.80
C LEU A 204 -9.00 2.07 -3.78
N ARG A 205 -7.94 1.30 -3.47
CA ARG A 205 -7.45 0.25 -4.36
C ARG A 205 -8.53 -0.77 -4.72
N GLU A 206 -9.28 -1.25 -3.73
CA GLU A 206 -10.43 -2.15 -3.93
C GLU A 206 -11.53 -1.50 -4.76
N PHE A 207 -11.81 -0.22 -4.51
CA PHE A 207 -12.78 0.54 -5.27
C PHE A 207 -12.39 0.64 -6.76
N ILE A 208 -11.10 0.83 -7.05
CA ILE A 208 -10.58 0.88 -8.42
C ILE A 208 -10.65 -0.45 -9.12
N GLU A 209 -10.33 -1.56 -8.44
CA GLU A 209 -10.47 -2.90 -9.03
C GLU A 209 -11.89 -3.25 -9.44
N ARG A 210 -12.88 -2.60 -8.82
CA ARG A 210 -14.28 -2.62 -9.27
C ARG A 210 -14.53 -1.65 -10.42
N ARG A 211 -14.15 -0.38 -10.27
CA ARG A 211 -14.46 0.69 -11.23
C ARG A 211 -13.76 0.53 -12.58
N CYS A 212 -12.50 0.10 -12.59
CA CYS A 212 -11.69 0.05 -13.81
C CYS A 212 -12.26 -0.89 -14.88
N ARG A 213 -13.09 -1.87 -14.49
CA ARG A 213 -13.63 -2.90 -15.39
C ARG A 213 -14.63 -2.38 -16.41
N ALA A 214 -15.12 -1.15 -16.25
CA ALA A 214 -15.99 -0.51 -17.24
C ALA A 214 -15.24 -0.24 -18.57
N HIS A 215 -13.91 -0.07 -18.55
CA HIS A 215 -13.16 0.26 -19.76
C HIS A 215 -11.81 -0.47 -19.86
N ALA A 216 -11.54 -1.07 -21.01
CA ALA A 216 -10.30 -1.83 -21.27
C ALA A 216 -9.00 -1.03 -21.01
N PRO A 217 -8.90 0.28 -21.36
CA PRO A 217 -7.70 1.06 -21.06
C PRO A 217 -7.39 1.18 -19.56
N PHE A 218 -8.41 1.29 -18.70
CA PHE A 218 -8.21 1.33 -17.25
C PHE A 218 -7.73 -0.01 -16.69
N VAL A 219 -8.29 -1.13 -17.18
CA VAL A 219 -7.81 -2.47 -16.82
C VAL A 219 -6.35 -2.64 -17.23
N ALA A 220 -5.99 -2.23 -18.45
CA ALA A 220 -4.62 -2.29 -18.93
C ALA A 220 -3.67 -1.42 -18.08
N ALA A 221 -4.08 -0.19 -17.77
CA ALA A 221 -3.30 0.72 -16.95
C ALA A 221 -3.11 0.19 -15.52
N LEU A 222 -4.15 -0.36 -14.88
CA LEU A 222 -4.06 -0.97 -13.54
C LEU A 222 -3.06 -2.13 -13.52
N ARG A 223 -3.12 -3.02 -14.50
CA ARG A 223 -2.18 -4.14 -14.62
C ARG A 223 -0.74 -3.69 -14.84
N LEU A 224 -0.54 -2.62 -15.59
CA LEU A 224 0.79 -2.06 -15.81
C LEU A 224 1.30 -1.36 -14.54
N PHE A 225 0.45 -0.65 -13.79
CA PHE A 225 0.80 -0.14 -12.46
C PHE A 225 1.33 -1.24 -11.54
N ASP A 226 0.66 -2.40 -11.53
CA ASP A 226 1.03 -3.52 -10.66
C ASP A 226 2.34 -4.21 -11.06
N VAL A 227 2.80 -4.04 -12.31
CA VAL A 227 4.11 -4.51 -12.75
C VAL A 227 5.22 -3.58 -12.25
N GLU A 228 4.95 -2.28 -12.16
CA GLU A 228 5.89 -1.24 -11.72
C GLU A 228 5.97 -1.14 -10.19
N TYR A 229 6.41 -2.22 -9.55
CA TYR A 229 6.50 -2.34 -8.08
C TYR A 229 7.36 -1.24 -7.44
N ASP A 230 8.54 -0.97 -8.00
CA ASP A 230 9.48 0.02 -7.43
C ASP A 230 8.93 1.45 -7.46
N PHE A 231 7.96 1.71 -8.33
CA PHE A 231 7.26 2.99 -8.40
C PHE A 231 6.09 3.09 -7.41
N THR A 232 5.32 2.01 -7.24
CA THR A 232 4.08 2.01 -6.45
C THR A 232 4.32 1.70 -4.96
N GLU A 233 5.24 0.80 -4.66
CA GLU A 233 5.54 0.33 -3.32
C GLU A 233 5.97 1.44 -2.34
N PRO A 234 6.81 2.43 -2.73
CA PRO A 234 7.21 3.51 -1.83
C PRO A 234 6.05 4.34 -1.29
N SER A 235 4.97 4.45 -2.05
CA SER A 235 3.75 5.20 -1.67
C SER A 235 2.71 4.34 -0.93
N THR A 236 2.93 3.03 -0.81
CA THR A 236 1.97 2.12 -0.18
C THR A 236 2.30 1.97 1.30
N PRO A 237 1.36 2.21 2.23
CA PRO A 237 1.63 2.09 3.67
C PRO A 237 1.96 0.65 4.07
N ILE A 238 2.68 0.47 5.18
CA ILE A 238 2.97 -0.88 5.71
C ILE A 238 1.73 -1.53 6.34
N VAL A 239 0.78 -0.72 6.80
CA VAL A 239 -0.46 -1.13 7.43
C VAL A 239 -1.61 -0.23 7.00
N ARG A 240 -2.80 -0.82 6.83
CA ARG A 240 -4.05 -0.10 6.59
C ARG A 240 -4.97 -0.25 7.79
N THR A 241 -5.88 0.71 7.97
CA THR A 241 -6.95 0.62 8.98
C THR A 241 -8.07 -0.31 8.53
N ALA A 242 -8.22 -0.51 7.22
CA ALA A 242 -9.16 -1.44 6.62
C ALA A 242 -8.54 -2.83 6.39
N PRO A 243 -9.36 -3.91 6.41
CA PRO A 243 -8.93 -5.22 5.94
C PRO A 243 -8.43 -5.17 4.50
N PHE A 244 -7.44 -6.01 4.18
CA PHE A 244 -6.96 -6.20 2.81
C PHE A 244 -7.94 -7.10 2.05
N LEU A 245 -8.66 -6.56 1.08
CA LEU A 245 -9.65 -7.35 0.33
C LEU A 245 -9.05 -7.84 -0.99
N ALA A 246 -8.74 -9.13 -1.03
CA ALA A 246 -8.13 -9.81 -2.16
C ALA A 246 -9.20 -10.39 -3.11
N HIS A 247 -10.07 -9.55 -3.65
CA HIS A 247 -11.25 -10.02 -4.38
C HIS A 247 -11.00 -10.28 -5.87
N THR A 248 -9.83 -9.91 -6.39
CA THR A 248 -9.50 -9.99 -7.82
C THR A 248 -8.10 -10.53 -8.04
N ALA A 249 -7.82 -11.04 -9.23
CA ALA A 249 -6.48 -11.53 -9.60
C ALA A 249 -5.40 -10.43 -9.51
N GLU A 250 -5.77 -9.17 -9.78
CA GLU A 250 -4.88 -8.01 -9.61
C GLU A 250 -4.40 -7.84 -8.15
N SER A 251 -5.13 -8.38 -7.16
CA SER A 251 -4.73 -8.33 -5.74
C SER A 251 -3.40 -9.03 -5.45
N LEU A 252 -3.04 -10.08 -6.20
CA LEU A 252 -1.80 -10.85 -6.01
C LEU A 252 -0.54 -10.02 -6.29
N ARG A 253 -0.65 -8.99 -7.14
CA ARG A 253 0.48 -8.15 -7.54
C ARG A 253 0.58 -6.85 -6.73
N ARG A 254 -0.35 -6.63 -5.80
CA ARG A 254 -0.34 -5.41 -4.99
C ARG A 254 0.92 -5.33 -4.12
N PRO A 255 1.43 -4.11 -3.85
CA PRO A 255 2.67 -3.95 -3.11
C PRO A 255 2.66 -4.59 -1.72
N GLU A 256 1.52 -4.61 -1.01
CA GLU A 256 1.41 -5.23 0.32
C GLU A 256 1.71 -6.74 0.29
N VAL A 257 1.21 -7.45 -0.74
CA VAL A 257 1.39 -8.90 -0.92
C VAL A 257 2.84 -9.21 -1.24
N ARG A 258 3.37 -8.56 -2.27
CA ARG A 258 4.77 -8.76 -2.70
C ARG A 258 5.75 -8.36 -1.60
N ARG A 259 5.54 -7.22 -0.93
CA ARG A 259 6.37 -6.80 0.21
C ARG A 259 6.35 -7.84 1.33
N PHE A 260 5.19 -8.40 1.67
CA PHE A 260 5.11 -9.42 2.71
C PHE A 260 5.93 -10.66 2.34
N ALA A 261 5.75 -11.16 1.11
CA ALA A 261 6.48 -12.32 0.59
C ALA A 261 8.00 -12.06 0.47
N ASP A 262 8.41 -10.91 -0.06
CA ASP A 262 9.80 -10.50 -0.18
C ASP A 262 10.47 -10.38 1.20
N ARG A 263 9.75 -9.87 2.21
CA ARG A 263 10.27 -9.82 3.59
C ARG A 263 10.37 -11.22 4.22
N VAL A 264 9.41 -12.12 3.96
CA VAL A 264 9.43 -13.53 4.41
C VAL A 264 10.60 -14.30 3.79
N THR A 265 10.88 -14.07 2.51
CA THR A 265 11.90 -14.83 1.77
C THR A 265 13.29 -14.18 1.83
N GLY A 266 13.36 -12.86 2.03
CA GLY A 266 14.62 -12.11 1.98
C GLY A 266 15.27 -11.84 3.33
N ARG A 267 14.48 -11.50 4.37
CA ARG A 267 15.03 -10.99 5.65
C ARG A 267 14.47 -11.64 6.92
N TYR A 268 13.35 -12.32 6.86
CA TYR A 268 12.83 -13.08 7.99
C TYR A 268 13.84 -14.15 8.43
N VAL A 269 13.99 -14.30 9.74
CA VAL A 269 14.87 -15.28 10.36
C VAL A 269 14.00 -16.27 11.14
N PRO A 270 13.85 -17.52 10.66
CA PRO A 270 13.07 -18.53 11.36
C PRO A 270 13.71 -18.87 12.70
N TYR A 271 12.87 -19.24 13.65
CA TYR A 271 13.37 -19.88 14.84
C TYR A 271 13.87 -21.28 14.48
N ARG A 272 15.17 -21.54 14.67
CA ARG A 272 15.80 -22.78 14.20
C ARG A 272 15.17 -24.03 14.82
N THR A 273 14.37 -24.73 14.01
CA THR A 273 14.11 -26.17 14.09
C THR A 273 14.60 -26.77 12.77
N ASP A 274 15.07 -28.01 12.79
CA ASP A 274 15.57 -28.67 11.57
C ASP A 274 14.45 -29.30 10.74
N VAL A 275 13.19 -29.16 11.18
CA VAL A 275 12.01 -29.77 10.56
C VAL A 275 10.96 -28.69 10.33
N ALA A 276 10.43 -28.61 9.11
CA ALA A 276 9.30 -27.76 8.77
C ALA A 276 8.05 -28.58 8.45
N VAL A 277 6.88 -28.03 8.73
CA VAL A 277 5.60 -28.56 8.28
C VAL A 277 4.84 -27.48 7.53
N ILE A 278 4.43 -27.80 6.30
CA ILE A 278 3.59 -26.95 5.46
C ILE A 278 2.13 -27.31 5.73
N LEU A 279 1.35 -26.30 6.10
CA LEU A 279 -0.05 -26.41 6.54
C LEU A 279 -0.99 -25.64 5.61
N PRO A 280 -2.26 -26.05 5.50
CA PRO A 280 -3.29 -25.25 4.84
C PRO A 280 -3.60 -23.99 5.66
N CYS A 281 -4.17 -22.98 5.01
CA CYS A 281 -4.73 -21.80 5.68
C CYS A 281 -6.08 -22.09 6.36
N SER A 282 -6.63 -21.09 7.05
CA SER A 282 -8.01 -21.12 7.57
C SER A 282 -8.74 -19.80 7.31
N ALA A 283 -10.07 -19.87 7.14
CA ALA A 283 -10.91 -18.69 6.96
C ALA A 283 -10.77 -17.70 8.14
N ARG A 284 -10.80 -18.22 9.38
CA ARG A 284 -10.56 -17.42 10.59
C ARG A 284 -9.08 -17.09 10.72
N LYS A 285 -8.76 -15.80 10.89
CA LYS A 285 -7.42 -15.28 11.15
C LYS A 285 -7.38 -14.53 12.50
N PRO A 286 -6.25 -14.49 13.22
CA PRO A 286 -5.01 -15.25 12.97
C PRO A 286 -5.28 -16.76 13.03
N TYR A 287 -4.56 -17.54 12.21
CA TYR A 287 -4.87 -18.94 11.93
C TYR A 287 -4.90 -19.81 13.18
N SER A 288 -3.98 -19.57 14.12
CA SER A 288 -3.92 -20.29 15.40
C SER A 288 -5.18 -20.18 16.26
N GLY A 289 -6.06 -19.21 16.01
CA GLY A 289 -7.36 -19.10 16.69
C GLY A 289 -8.49 -19.88 16.03
N SER A 290 -8.22 -20.63 14.96
CA SER A 290 -9.19 -21.48 14.26
C SER A 290 -9.25 -22.88 14.84
N ARG A 291 -10.40 -23.56 14.67
CA ARG A 291 -10.58 -24.95 15.11
C ARG A 291 -9.60 -25.90 14.42
N SER A 292 -9.37 -25.74 13.12
CA SER A 292 -8.46 -26.60 12.36
C SER A 292 -7.03 -26.48 12.88
N HIS A 293 -6.53 -25.25 13.10
CA HIS A 293 -5.18 -25.06 13.61
C HIS A 293 -5.02 -25.47 15.08
N HIS A 294 -6.07 -25.44 15.90
CA HIS A 294 -6.00 -26.05 17.23
C HIS A 294 -5.71 -27.56 17.16
N LEU A 295 -6.33 -28.28 16.22
CA LEU A 295 -6.10 -29.71 16.00
C LEU A 295 -4.69 -29.96 15.45
N LEU A 296 -4.28 -29.21 14.42
CA LEU A 296 -2.94 -29.31 13.83
C LEU A 296 -1.85 -29.06 14.88
N LYS A 297 -2.00 -28.00 15.70
CA LYS A 297 -1.05 -27.69 16.78
C LYS A 297 -0.99 -28.79 17.83
N ALA A 298 -2.12 -29.42 18.15
CA ALA A 298 -2.18 -30.55 19.08
C ALA A 298 -1.43 -31.79 18.54
N ALA A 299 -1.40 -31.99 17.22
CA ALA A 299 -0.60 -33.04 16.60
C ALA A 299 0.90 -32.69 16.56
N ILE A 300 1.22 -31.45 16.14
CA ILE A 300 2.61 -30.97 15.94
C ILE A 300 3.37 -30.84 17.27
N ARG A 301 2.71 -30.36 18.34
CA ARG A 301 3.29 -30.21 19.69
C ARG A 301 4.64 -29.49 19.72
N ASP A 302 4.73 -28.39 18.96
CA ASP A 302 5.92 -27.55 18.79
C ASP A 302 7.16 -28.32 18.28
N ARG A 303 6.98 -29.43 17.54
CA ARG A 303 8.09 -30.25 17.03
C ARG A 303 8.57 -29.90 15.62
N ALA A 304 7.95 -28.94 14.96
CA ALA A 304 8.33 -28.46 13.64
C ALA A 304 8.05 -26.96 13.52
N HIS A 305 8.78 -26.30 12.63
CA HIS A 305 8.45 -24.96 12.19
C HIS A 305 7.20 -24.99 11.31
N GLU A 306 6.18 -24.25 11.72
CA GLU A 306 4.88 -24.23 11.05
C GLU A 306 4.85 -23.16 9.96
N LEU A 307 4.69 -23.58 8.71
CA LEU A 307 4.61 -22.74 7.52
C LEU A 307 3.20 -22.83 6.93
N ILE A 308 2.43 -21.75 6.97
CA ILE A 308 1.05 -21.74 6.49
C ILE A 308 1.03 -21.24 5.05
N MET A 309 0.67 -22.13 4.12
CA MET A 309 0.54 -21.80 2.70
C MET A 309 -0.82 -21.16 2.44
N THR A 310 -0.86 -20.04 1.71
CA THR A 310 -2.09 -19.27 1.51
C THR A 310 -2.04 -18.39 0.27
N SER A 311 -3.20 -18.09 -0.33
CA SER A 311 -3.40 -16.89 -1.17
C SER A 311 -3.99 -15.76 -0.30
N PRO A 312 -3.66 -14.48 -0.56
CA PRO A 312 -2.75 -14.01 -1.61
C PRO A 312 -1.28 -14.01 -1.20
N LEU A 313 -0.93 -14.31 0.06
CA LEU A 313 0.40 -13.99 0.62
C LEU A 313 1.52 -15.00 0.31
N GLY A 314 1.21 -16.11 -0.34
CA GLY A 314 2.17 -17.18 -0.63
C GLY A 314 2.42 -18.05 0.60
N LEU A 315 3.16 -17.51 1.57
CA LEU A 315 3.63 -18.24 2.74
C LEU A 315 3.61 -17.35 3.99
N VAL A 316 3.02 -17.84 5.07
CA VAL A 316 2.98 -17.18 6.37
C VAL A 316 3.59 -18.10 7.43
N PRO A 317 4.85 -17.86 7.87
CA PRO A 317 5.38 -18.50 9.07
C PRO A 317 4.49 -18.21 10.30
N ARG A 318 4.33 -19.19 11.20
CA ARG A 318 3.46 -19.07 12.38
C ARG A 318 3.77 -17.85 13.25
N GLU A 319 5.03 -17.43 13.32
CA GLU A 319 5.46 -16.23 14.04
C GLU A 319 4.80 -14.95 13.53
N LEU A 320 4.46 -14.90 12.24
CA LEU A 320 3.98 -13.71 11.55
C LEU A 320 2.46 -13.68 11.36
N GLU A 321 1.73 -14.71 11.78
CA GLU A 321 0.29 -14.87 11.49
C GLU A 321 -0.59 -13.72 12.02
N ARG A 322 -0.07 -12.94 12.97
CA ARG A 322 -0.76 -11.83 13.63
C ARG A 322 -0.49 -10.48 12.96
N LEU A 323 0.48 -10.42 12.05
CA LEU A 323 0.84 -9.19 11.36
C LEU A 323 -0.15 -8.90 10.24
N TYR A 324 -0.36 -7.63 9.94
CA TYR A 324 -0.95 -7.21 8.68
C TYR A 324 0.00 -7.55 7.51
N PRO A 325 -0.51 -8.01 6.35
CA PRO A 325 -1.91 -8.34 6.07
C PRO A 325 -2.34 -9.75 6.49
N ALA A 326 -1.44 -10.63 6.97
CA ALA A 326 -1.72 -12.03 7.29
C ALA A 326 -2.92 -12.26 8.24
N ALA A 327 -3.06 -11.44 9.27
CA ALA A 327 -4.21 -11.50 10.17
C ALA A 327 -5.48 -10.79 9.65
N HIS A 328 -5.37 -10.03 8.56
CA HIS A 328 -6.31 -8.96 8.21
C HIS A 328 -6.76 -8.97 6.74
N TYR A 329 -6.52 -10.06 6.01
CA TYR A 329 -7.02 -10.19 4.64
C TYR A 329 -8.32 -10.97 4.56
N ASP A 330 -9.12 -10.67 3.55
CA ASP A 330 -10.27 -11.47 3.12
C ASP A 330 -10.14 -11.84 1.63
N ILE A 331 -10.60 -13.03 1.27
CA ILE A 331 -10.47 -13.59 -0.08
C ILE A 331 -11.65 -14.53 -0.35
N PRO A 332 -12.25 -14.53 -1.56
CA PRO A 332 -13.22 -15.54 -1.95
C PRO A 332 -12.60 -16.93 -1.97
N VAL A 333 -13.19 -17.89 -1.23
CA VAL A 333 -12.73 -19.28 -1.18
C VAL A 333 -13.57 -20.11 -2.16
N THR A 334 -12.99 -20.44 -3.31
CA THR A 334 -13.66 -21.23 -4.37
C THR A 334 -13.21 -22.70 -4.40
N GLY A 335 -12.10 -23.02 -3.70
CA GLY A 335 -11.44 -24.33 -3.80
C GLY A 335 -10.65 -24.53 -5.10
N TYR A 336 -10.61 -23.52 -5.96
CA TYR A 336 -9.85 -23.51 -7.21
C TYR A 336 -8.65 -22.57 -7.07
N TRP A 337 -7.46 -23.05 -7.43
CA TRP A 337 -6.24 -22.26 -7.51
C TRP A 337 -5.95 -21.92 -8.98
N ASP A 338 -5.98 -20.64 -9.32
CA ASP A 338 -5.60 -20.23 -10.67
C ASP A 338 -4.09 -20.38 -10.91
N ARG A 339 -3.66 -20.28 -12.18
CA ARG A 339 -2.26 -20.55 -12.54
C ARG A 339 -1.31 -19.52 -11.94
N GLU A 340 -1.71 -18.26 -11.92
CA GLU A 340 -0.95 -17.15 -11.37
C GLU A 340 -0.81 -17.27 -9.85
N GLU A 341 -1.87 -17.66 -9.14
CA GLU A 341 -1.83 -17.99 -7.72
C GLU A 341 -0.87 -19.15 -7.42
N ARG A 342 -1.00 -20.25 -8.18
CA ARG A 342 -0.12 -21.43 -8.02
C ARG A 342 1.33 -21.05 -8.23
N GLU A 343 1.64 -20.31 -9.29
CA GLU A 343 2.99 -19.86 -9.60
C GLU A 343 3.55 -18.97 -8.48
N PHE A 344 2.77 -17.99 -8.02
CA PHE A 344 3.22 -17.08 -6.96
C PHE A 344 3.50 -17.82 -5.64
N ILE A 345 2.62 -18.72 -5.23
CA ILE A 345 2.78 -19.50 -4.00
C ILE A 345 3.97 -20.45 -4.13
N ALA A 346 4.08 -21.18 -5.25
CA ALA A 346 5.19 -22.12 -5.49
C ALA A 346 6.54 -21.40 -5.51
N ALA A 347 6.64 -20.25 -6.19
CA ALA A 347 7.85 -19.44 -6.22
C ALA A 347 8.23 -18.91 -4.83
N THR A 348 7.26 -18.40 -4.07
CA THR A 348 7.48 -17.90 -2.70
C THR A 348 7.97 -19.01 -1.78
N LEU A 349 7.33 -20.18 -1.82
CA LEU A 349 7.70 -21.33 -1.01
C LEU A 349 9.08 -21.89 -1.40
N ALA A 350 9.39 -21.98 -2.70
CA ALA A 350 10.69 -22.42 -3.19
C ALA A 350 11.82 -21.47 -2.75
N ALA A 351 11.60 -20.16 -2.86
CA ALA A 351 12.55 -19.16 -2.39
C ALA A 351 12.80 -19.28 -0.87
N TYR A 352 11.73 -19.47 -0.10
CA TYR A 352 11.81 -19.67 1.35
C TYR A 352 12.61 -20.92 1.72
N LEU A 353 12.25 -22.08 1.17
CA LEU A 353 12.92 -23.36 1.45
C LEU A 353 14.37 -23.39 0.95
N GLY A 354 14.65 -22.77 -0.20
CA GLY A 354 16.00 -22.65 -0.74
C GLY A 354 16.94 -21.84 0.17
N ARG A 355 16.42 -20.79 0.81
CA ARG A 355 17.16 -19.99 1.80
C ARG A 355 17.27 -20.69 3.15
N HIS A 356 16.21 -21.35 3.58
CA HIS A 356 16.12 -22.00 4.88
C HIS A 356 16.10 -23.52 4.72
N ARG A 357 17.30 -24.11 4.55
CA ARG A 357 17.44 -25.56 4.38
C ARG A 357 17.05 -26.30 5.65
N TYR A 358 15.91 -27.00 5.60
CA TYR A 358 15.48 -27.93 6.62
C TYR A 358 16.03 -29.33 6.35
N ARG A 359 16.26 -30.10 7.41
CA ARG A 359 16.61 -31.53 7.30
C ARG A 359 15.42 -32.36 6.82
N ARG A 360 14.19 -31.99 7.23
CA ARG A 360 12.95 -32.64 6.82
C ARG A 360 11.87 -31.58 6.56
N VAL A 361 11.09 -31.77 5.51
CA VAL A 361 9.92 -30.94 5.20
C VAL A 361 8.71 -31.83 5.05
N LEU A 362 7.71 -31.64 5.90
CA LEU A 362 6.46 -32.38 5.86
C LEU A 362 5.40 -31.55 5.12
N ALA A 363 4.78 -32.13 4.11
CA ALA A 363 3.62 -31.57 3.43
C ALA A 363 2.35 -32.13 4.09
N HIS A 364 1.65 -31.29 4.86
CA HIS A 364 0.39 -31.65 5.51
C HIS A 364 -0.77 -30.87 4.88
N VAL A 365 -0.93 -31.07 3.58
CA VAL A 365 -1.91 -30.39 2.71
C VAL A 365 -2.53 -31.40 1.75
N GLU A 366 -3.66 -31.06 1.14
CA GLU A 366 -4.41 -31.92 0.22
C GLU A 366 -4.64 -31.28 -1.15
N GLY A 367 -5.00 -32.10 -2.15
CA GLY A 367 -5.44 -31.64 -3.47
C GLY A 367 -4.46 -30.70 -4.16
N GLY A 368 -4.97 -29.65 -4.79
CA GLY A 368 -4.14 -28.67 -5.52
C GLY A 368 -3.08 -27.97 -4.64
N SER A 369 -3.27 -27.93 -3.31
CA SER A 369 -2.25 -27.43 -2.39
C SER A 369 -1.01 -28.32 -2.37
N LEU A 370 -1.19 -29.65 -2.45
CA LEU A 370 -0.07 -30.59 -2.52
C LEU A 370 0.71 -30.44 -3.83
N ASP A 371 0.02 -30.22 -4.95
CA ASP A 371 0.65 -29.98 -6.25
C ASP A 371 1.55 -28.74 -6.22
N ILE A 372 1.11 -27.67 -5.56
CA ILE A 372 1.91 -26.44 -5.38
C ILE A 372 3.16 -26.72 -4.53
N VAL A 373 3.03 -27.48 -3.44
CA VAL A 373 4.16 -27.85 -2.58
C VAL A 373 5.16 -28.73 -3.33
N ALA A 374 4.68 -29.70 -4.12
CA ALA A 374 5.53 -30.56 -4.94
C ALA A 374 6.31 -29.77 -6.01
N ASP A 375 5.66 -28.81 -6.67
CA ASP A 375 6.32 -27.89 -7.62
C ASP A 375 7.40 -27.04 -6.91
N ALA A 376 7.07 -26.41 -5.78
CA ALA A 376 8.03 -25.63 -5.00
C ALA A 376 9.24 -26.47 -4.56
N ALA A 377 9.00 -27.70 -4.10
CA ALA A 377 10.01 -28.66 -3.69
C ALA A 377 10.96 -29.03 -4.84
N ALA A 378 10.41 -29.30 -6.04
CA ALA A 378 11.19 -29.59 -7.23
C ALA A 378 12.10 -28.41 -7.64
N ARG A 379 11.60 -27.17 -7.58
CA ARG A 379 12.35 -25.95 -7.91
C ARG A 379 13.58 -25.72 -7.02
N CYS A 380 13.50 -26.11 -5.75
CA CYS A 380 14.57 -25.88 -4.77
C CYS A 380 15.34 -27.16 -4.37
N GLY A 381 15.02 -28.32 -4.97
CA GLY A 381 15.68 -29.59 -4.68
C GLY A 381 15.44 -30.10 -3.26
N THR A 382 14.26 -29.81 -2.69
CA THR A 382 13.87 -30.26 -1.34
C THR A 382 13.00 -31.50 -1.44
N GLU A 383 13.28 -32.53 -0.65
CA GLU A 383 12.39 -33.69 -0.52
C GLU A 383 11.23 -33.38 0.44
N ILE A 384 10.02 -33.80 0.07
CA ILE A 384 8.80 -33.61 0.87
C ILE A 384 8.22 -34.93 1.33
N GLU A 385 7.85 -34.99 2.61
CA GLU A 385 7.17 -36.13 3.23
C GLU A 385 5.68 -35.81 3.39
N CYS A 386 4.81 -36.56 2.70
CA CYS A 386 3.37 -36.32 2.75
C CYS A 386 2.73 -37.01 3.97
N THR A 387 1.99 -36.24 4.78
CA THR A 387 1.32 -36.78 5.99
C THR A 387 -0.20 -36.66 5.95
N CYS A 388 -0.76 -35.89 5.01
CA CYS A 388 -2.21 -35.76 4.85
C CYS A 388 -2.80 -36.98 4.13
N ARG A 389 -3.80 -37.63 4.73
CA ARG A 389 -4.51 -38.80 4.18
C ARG A 389 -6.00 -38.45 4.03
N GLY A 390 -6.39 -37.96 2.86
CA GLY A 390 -7.69 -37.30 2.70
C GLY A 390 -7.57 -35.86 3.19
N HIS A 391 -8.35 -35.49 4.21
CA HIS A 391 -8.42 -34.11 4.69
C HIS A 391 -7.42 -33.82 5.84
N PRO A 392 -6.81 -32.62 5.92
CA PRO A 392 -5.77 -32.30 6.92
C PRO A 392 -6.20 -32.44 8.38
N THR A 393 -7.48 -32.27 8.68
CA THR A 393 -7.99 -32.37 10.06
C THR A 393 -8.64 -33.71 10.39
N ASP A 394 -8.58 -34.70 9.49
CA ASP A 394 -9.09 -36.04 9.76
C ASP A 394 -8.20 -36.76 10.77
N ALA A 395 -8.78 -37.66 11.57
CA ALA A 395 -8.05 -38.41 12.59
C ALA A 395 -6.82 -39.12 12.02
N ALA A 396 -6.97 -39.82 10.88
CA ALA A 396 -5.87 -40.54 10.24
C ALA A 396 -4.74 -39.61 9.77
N SER A 397 -5.07 -38.40 9.30
CA SER A 397 -4.08 -37.37 8.91
C SER A 397 -3.35 -36.82 10.13
N LEU A 398 -4.08 -36.49 11.20
CA LEU A 398 -3.51 -35.95 12.43
C LEU A 398 -2.60 -36.96 13.14
N ASP A 399 -3.00 -38.24 13.16
CA ASP A 399 -2.20 -39.33 13.72
C ASP A 399 -0.92 -39.55 12.89
N ALA A 400 -1.02 -39.53 11.55
CA ALA A 400 0.14 -39.64 10.66
C ALA A 400 1.12 -38.47 10.85
N LEU A 401 0.61 -37.24 10.97
CA LEU A 401 1.42 -36.06 11.27
C LEU A 401 2.11 -36.18 12.63
N GLY A 402 1.37 -36.58 13.66
CA GLY A 402 1.89 -36.76 15.02
C GLY A 402 2.98 -37.84 15.10
N ALA A 403 2.81 -38.94 14.35
CA ALA A 403 3.78 -40.02 14.23
C ALA A 403 5.04 -39.61 13.44
N ALA A 404 4.88 -38.90 12.32
CA ALA A 404 6.01 -38.42 11.51
C ALA A 404 6.92 -37.43 12.28
N LEU A 405 6.33 -36.69 13.22
CA LEU A 405 7.02 -35.77 14.13
C LEU A 405 7.41 -36.45 15.45
N GLU A 406 7.28 -37.76 15.61
CA GLU A 406 7.74 -38.44 16.82
C GLU A 406 9.26 -38.39 16.95
N GLY A 407 9.76 -38.18 18.18
CA GLY A 407 11.19 -38.01 18.46
C GLY A 407 11.78 -36.63 18.10
N GLU A 408 11.10 -35.83 17.28
CA GLU A 408 11.59 -34.51 16.90
C GLU A 408 11.63 -33.52 18.08
N ARG A 409 12.61 -32.61 18.05
CA ARG A 409 12.88 -31.67 19.13
C ARG A 409 11.71 -30.70 19.30
N ARG A 410 11.17 -30.63 20.52
CA ARG A 410 10.18 -29.59 20.89
C ARG A 410 10.85 -28.24 21.06
N LYS A 411 10.32 -27.23 20.39
CA LYS A 411 10.80 -25.85 20.44
C LYS A 411 9.64 -24.89 20.18
N VAL A 412 9.31 -24.09 21.20
CA VAL A 412 8.25 -23.08 21.08
C VAL A 412 8.68 -22.02 20.04
N PRO A 413 7.80 -21.63 19.10
CA PRO A 413 8.09 -20.58 18.12
C PRO A 413 8.56 -19.26 18.77
N ASP A 414 9.63 -18.67 18.26
CA ASP A 414 10.15 -17.38 18.72
C ASP A 414 9.50 -16.24 17.94
N ILE A 415 8.27 -15.92 18.35
CA ILE A 415 7.45 -14.85 17.78
C ILE A 415 8.21 -13.52 17.76
N ILE A 416 9.04 -13.25 18.77
CA ILE A 416 9.72 -11.96 18.91
C ILE A 416 10.78 -11.82 17.81
N ARG A 417 11.67 -12.83 17.68
CA ARG A 417 12.69 -12.83 16.63
C ARG A 417 12.09 -12.83 15.23
N GLY A 418 11.05 -13.62 15.01
CA GLY A 418 10.33 -13.67 13.73
C GLY A 418 9.75 -12.31 13.35
N CYS A 419 9.00 -11.67 14.26
CA CYS A 419 8.42 -10.35 14.01
C CYS A 419 9.49 -9.26 13.83
N VAL A 420 10.55 -9.23 14.64
CA VAL A 420 11.62 -8.21 14.52
C VAL A 420 12.37 -8.35 13.20
N SER A 421 12.74 -9.57 12.81
CA SER A 421 13.42 -9.81 11.52
C SER A 421 12.53 -9.48 10.33
N TRP A 422 11.24 -9.83 10.37
CA TRP A 422 10.32 -9.46 9.30
C TRP A 422 10.06 -7.94 9.25
N GLN A 423 9.84 -7.28 10.38
CA GLN A 423 9.45 -5.88 10.44
C GLN A 423 10.64 -4.92 10.23
N PHE A 424 11.79 -5.21 10.84
CA PHE A 424 12.94 -4.32 10.86
C PHE A 424 14.17 -4.86 10.11
N GLY A 425 14.13 -6.12 9.63
CA GLY A 425 15.30 -6.73 9.00
C GLY A 425 16.43 -7.06 9.97
N ALA A 426 16.18 -7.03 11.28
CA ALA A 426 17.19 -7.24 12.32
C ALA A 426 17.07 -8.65 12.94
N ASP A 427 18.22 -9.29 13.14
CA ASP A 427 18.32 -10.53 13.91
C ASP A 427 18.80 -10.21 15.34
N ILE A 428 17.95 -10.45 16.33
CA ILE A 428 18.19 -10.03 17.71
C ILE A 428 18.36 -11.21 18.68
N ASP A 429 19.11 -10.99 19.75
CA ASP A 429 19.18 -11.95 20.85
C ASP A 429 17.92 -11.87 21.72
N THR A 430 17.07 -12.89 21.60
CA THR A 430 15.81 -13.02 22.34
C THR A 430 15.95 -13.70 23.69
N ARG A 431 17.18 -14.06 24.14
CA ARG A 431 17.38 -14.64 25.47
C ARG A 431 16.84 -13.72 26.56
N GLY A 432 16.05 -14.32 27.46
CA GLY A 432 15.40 -13.62 28.57
C GLY A 432 14.23 -12.72 28.16
N LEU A 433 13.86 -12.65 26.87
CA LEU A 433 12.67 -11.94 26.42
C LEU A 433 11.42 -12.80 26.61
N MET A 434 10.34 -12.19 27.07
CA MET A 434 9.07 -12.86 27.30
C MET A 434 7.90 -12.02 26.81
N LEU A 435 6.91 -12.69 26.18
CA LEU A 435 5.61 -12.09 25.91
C LEU A 435 4.75 -12.13 27.18
N LYS A 436 4.27 -10.97 27.64
CA LYS A 436 3.33 -10.83 28.76
C LYS A 436 2.08 -10.07 28.34
N GLY A 437 0.92 -10.45 28.88
CA GLY A 437 -0.36 -9.78 28.64
C GLY A 437 -1.40 -10.68 27.97
N LYS A 438 -2.57 -10.11 27.69
CA LYS A 438 -3.67 -10.81 27.03
C LYS A 438 -3.31 -11.08 25.56
N TRP A 439 -3.89 -12.13 24.99
CA TRP A 439 -3.78 -12.45 23.57
C TRP A 439 -4.13 -11.22 22.71
N MET A 440 -3.34 -10.92 21.67
CA MET A 440 -3.34 -9.69 20.84
C MET A 440 -2.91 -8.38 21.53
N ASN A 441 -2.92 -8.27 22.85
CA ASN A 441 -2.46 -7.08 23.58
C ASN A 441 -1.29 -7.43 24.50
N GLN A 442 -0.22 -7.94 23.87
CA GLN A 442 0.99 -8.38 24.55
C GLN A 442 2.09 -7.33 24.50
N LYS A 443 3.01 -7.43 25.45
CA LYS A 443 4.27 -6.68 25.47
C LYS A 443 5.43 -7.64 25.60
N VAL A 444 6.57 -7.25 25.04
CA VAL A 444 7.83 -7.96 25.18
C VAL A 444 8.61 -7.33 26.31
N VAL A 445 9.00 -8.14 27.30
CA VAL A 445 9.74 -7.70 28.47
C VAL A 445 11.03 -8.48 28.68
N ARG A 446 12.04 -7.83 29.27
CA ARG A 446 13.24 -8.45 29.85
C ARG A 446 13.27 -8.11 31.34
N GLY A 447 13.02 -9.11 32.20
CA GLY A 447 12.83 -8.86 33.63
C GLY A 447 11.62 -7.95 33.90
N LYS A 448 11.89 -6.71 34.38
CA LYS A 448 10.87 -5.67 34.63
C LYS A 448 10.77 -4.64 33.49
N GLU A 449 11.74 -4.59 32.59
CA GLU A 449 11.79 -3.61 31.52
C GLU A 449 10.92 -4.04 30.33
N GLN A 450 10.17 -3.10 29.76
CA GLN A 450 9.43 -3.31 28.52
C GLN A 450 10.25 -2.82 27.32
N LEU A 451 10.49 -3.72 26.37
CA LEU A 451 11.28 -3.42 25.15
C LEU A 451 10.38 -3.19 23.95
N PHE A 452 9.25 -3.91 23.85
CA PHE A 452 8.28 -3.72 22.78
C PHE A 452 6.86 -3.78 23.32
N SER A 453 5.93 -3.05 22.70
CA SER A 453 4.49 -3.36 22.78
C SER A 453 4.00 -3.89 21.43
N LEU A 454 3.00 -4.77 21.44
CA LEU A 454 2.33 -5.23 20.23
C LEU A 454 1.14 -4.31 19.95
N ASP A 455 1.01 -3.87 18.71
CA ASP A 455 -0.18 -3.17 18.24
C ASP A 455 -1.32 -4.18 18.04
N PRO A 456 -2.41 -4.14 18.83
CA PRO A 456 -3.50 -5.11 18.70
C PRO A 456 -4.23 -5.00 17.36
N ALA A 457 -4.18 -3.85 16.69
CA ALA A 457 -4.87 -3.61 15.43
C ALA A 457 -4.09 -4.11 14.20
N THR A 458 -2.77 -4.24 14.30
CA THR A 458 -1.91 -4.55 13.13
C THR A 458 -0.91 -5.68 13.37
N GLY A 459 -0.74 -6.09 14.62
CA GLY A 459 0.29 -7.04 15.05
C GLY A 459 1.71 -6.49 15.07
N LEU A 460 1.97 -5.27 14.58
CA LEU A 460 3.32 -4.71 14.53
C LEU A 460 3.90 -4.49 15.94
N LEU A 461 5.21 -4.71 16.07
CA LEU A 461 5.96 -4.37 17.26
C LEU A 461 6.27 -2.88 17.29
N ARG A 462 6.06 -2.27 18.45
CA ARG A 462 6.37 -0.87 18.76
C ARG A 462 7.54 -0.84 19.75
N PRO A 463 8.77 -0.54 19.31
CA PRO A 463 9.92 -0.53 20.21
C PRO A 463 9.87 0.65 21.20
N THR A 464 10.26 0.40 22.44
CA THR A 464 10.70 1.45 23.38
C THR A 464 12.15 1.83 23.06
N PHE A 465 12.77 2.76 23.80
CA PHE A 465 14.20 3.03 23.61
C PHE A 465 15.06 1.76 23.80
N GLY A 466 14.82 0.98 24.87
CA GLY A 466 15.49 -0.32 25.04
C GLY A 466 15.19 -1.34 23.95
N GLY A 467 14.03 -1.25 23.29
CA GLY A 467 13.73 -2.06 22.10
C GLY A 467 14.54 -1.63 20.88
N TRP A 468 14.71 -0.31 20.69
CA TRP A 468 15.57 0.25 19.64
C TRP A 468 17.06 -0.04 19.88
N ASP A 469 17.50 -0.16 21.13
CA ASP A 469 18.88 -0.58 21.45
C ASP A 469 19.18 -2.01 20.94
N LEU A 470 18.15 -2.84 20.72
CA LEU A 470 18.29 -4.16 20.10
C LEU A 470 18.31 -4.11 18.56
N ILE A 471 17.94 -2.99 17.95
CA ILE A 471 17.81 -2.82 16.49
C ILE A 471 18.84 -1.77 16.05
N PRO A 472 20.08 -2.16 15.73
CA PRO A 472 21.20 -1.22 15.59
C PRO A 472 21.09 -0.32 14.35
N GLU A 473 20.41 -0.77 13.30
CA GLU A 473 20.37 -0.11 12.00
C GLU A 473 18.93 -0.02 11.45
N GLY A 474 18.78 0.80 10.42
CA GLY A 474 17.52 1.02 9.72
C GLY A 474 16.46 1.78 10.52
N TYR A 475 15.37 2.14 9.84
CA TYR A 475 14.18 2.77 10.40
C TYR A 475 14.47 4.01 11.27
N ARG A 476 15.49 4.77 10.87
CA ARG A 476 15.94 5.99 11.53
C ARG A 476 15.63 7.21 10.69
N ILE A 477 15.24 8.27 11.38
CA ILE A 477 15.00 9.59 10.81
C ILE A 477 15.92 10.56 11.53
N LYS A 478 16.78 11.26 10.79
CA LYS A 478 17.60 12.34 11.33
C LYS A 478 16.82 13.65 11.29
N ILE A 479 16.72 14.33 12.43
CA ILE A 479 16.15 15.68 12.52
C ILE A 479 17.24 16.73 12.71
N ASP A 480 16.91 17.96 12.36
CA ASP A 480 17.75 19.14 12.62
C ASP A 480 17.83 19.45 14.13
N ASN A 481 18.56 20.50 14.50
CA ASN A 481 18.93 20.89 15.87
C ASN A 481 17.77 21.45 16.70
N PHE A 482 16.76 20.61 16.97
CA PHE A 482 15.65 20.92 17.86
C PHE A 482 15.23 19.70 18.70
N VAL A 483 14.54 19.98 19.82
CA VAL A 483 13.89 18.95 20.63
C VAL A 483 12.42 18.85 20.21
N PRO A 484 11.92 17.69 19.74
CA PRO A 484 10.52 17.54 19.36
C PRO A 484 9.59 17.82 20.56
N LYS A 485 8.68 18.78 20.39
CA LYS A 485 7.61 19.10 21.38
C LYS A 485 6.24 18.53 21.01
N GLY A 486 6.13 17.99 19.80
CA GLY A 486 4.95 17.37 19.22
C GLY A 486 5.36 16.51 18.03
N ASP A 487 4.49 16.38 17.04
CA ASP A 487 4.81 15.69 15.79
C ASP A 487 5.97 16.39 15.04
N VAL A 488 6.80 15.61 14.35
CA VAL A 488 7.89 16.13 13.53
C VAL A 488 7.35 16.40 12.13
N LEU A 489 7.60 17.61 11.62
CA LEU A 489 7.23 18.02 10.26
C LEU A 489 8.36 17.72 9.28
N ALA A 490 8.01 17.50 8.00
CA ALA A 490 8.97 17.21 6.92
C ALA A 490 10.14 18.23 6.84
N PRO A 491 9.93 19.56 6.98
CA PRO A 491 11.03 20.53 6.97
C PRO A 491 12.09 20.34 8.05
N GLY A 492 11.77 19.63 9.14
CA GLY A 492 12.71 19.35 10.22
C GLY A 492 13.55 18.09 9.98
N ILE A 493 13.35 17.38 8.86
CA ILE A 493 14.02 16.12 8.53
C ILE A 493 15.25 16.43 7.68
N VAL A 494 16.41 15.90 8.09
CA VAL A 494 17.69 16.07 7.41
C VAL A 494 18.08 14.81 6.64
N ASP A 495 17.71 13.64 7.15
CA ASP A 495 17.98 12.34 6.52
C ASP A 495 16.91 11.33 6.96
N ALA A 496 16.64 10.33 6.13
CA ALA A 496 15.67 9.27 6.43
C ALA A 496 16.06 7.97 5.73
N ASP A 497 16.01 6.84 6.46
CA ASP A 497 16.26 5.54 5.87
C ASP A 497 15.28 5.27 4.70
N PRO A 498 15.79 4.99 3.47
CA PRO A 498 14.96 4.76 2.28
C PRO A 498 14.00 3.57 2.40
N ALA A 499 14.17 2.68 3.38
CA ALA A 499 13.26 1.58 3.67
C ALA A 499 11.95 2.03 4.38
N ILE A 500 11.91 3.24 4.93
CA ILE A 500 10.74 3.75 5.68
C ILE A 500 9.55 3.93 4.74
N ARG A 501 8.41 3.39 5.15
CA ARG A 501 7.08 3.61 4.56
C ARG A 501 6.14 4.23 5.58
N GLU A 502 5.03 4.79 5.11
CA GLU A 502 3.95 5.22 5.98
C GLU A 502 3.52 4.07 6.92
N GLY A 503 3.40 4.36 8.21
CA GLY A 503 2.99 3.42 9.24
C GLY A 503 4.14 2.66 9.92
N ASP A 504 5.36 2.72 9.38
CA ASP A 504 6.53 2.10 10.02
C ASP A 504 6.85 2.77 11.37
N GLU A 505 7.35 1.96 12.29
CA GLU A 505 7.89 2.43 13.55
C GLU A 505 9.30 2.96 13.31
N VAL A 506 9.60 4.15 13.85
CA VAL A 506 10.85 4.86 13.58
C VAL A 506 11.53 5.35 14.85
N LEU A 507 12.86 5.35 14.82
CA LEU A 507 13.71 6.04 15.79
C LEU A 507 14.10 7.40 15.19
N ILE A 508 13.65 8.46 15.83
CA ILE A 508 13.99 9.83 15.45
C ILE A 508 15.25 10.21 16.23
N THR A 509 16.30 10.61 15.51
CA THR A 509 17.62 10.93 16.06
C THR A 509 17.99 12.37 15.71
N GLY A 510 18.50 13.13 16.66
CA GLY A 510 19.08 14.45 16.42
C GLY A 510 20.08 14.80 17.51
N ASP A 511 20.84 15.87 17.34
CA ASP A 511 21.95 16.21 18.23
C ASP A 511 21.46 16.64 19.63
N LEU A 512 20.21 17.08 19.76
CA LEU A 512 19.62 17.54 21.03
C LEU A 512 18.69 16.52 21.70
N ALA A 513 18.20 15.53 20.95
CA ALA A 513 17.24 14.55 21.46
C ALA A 513 17.17 13.29 20.59
N VAL A 514 16.73 12.20 21.22
CA VAL A 514 16.25 10.99 20.55
C VAL A 514 14.78 10.77 20.88
N ALA A 515 13.97 10.32 19.94
CA ALA A 515 12.56 10.07 20.13
C ALA A 515 12.08 8.79 19.42
N THR A 516 11.03 8.17 19.94
CA THR A 516 10.33 7.09 19.24
C THR A 516 9.06 7.61 18.60
N GLY A 517 8.70 7.07 17.44
CA GLY A 517 7.51 7.52 16.73
C GLY A 517 7.04 6.55 15.66
N ARG A 518 6.07 7.00 14.88
CA ARG A 518 5.56 6.32 13.69
C ARG A 518 5.60 7.25 12.49
N ALA A 519 6.14 6.77 11.38
CA ALA A 519 6.16 7.50 10.11
C ALA A 519 4.74 7.71 9.57
N VAL A 520 4.47 8.89 9.01
CA VAL A 520 3.20 9.28 8.37
C VAL A 520 3.36 9.41 6.84
N MET A 521 4.59 9.28 6.35
CA MET A 521 4.98 9.34 4.95
C MET A 521 6.23 8.49 4.73
N GLY A 522 6.60 8.21 3.48
CA GLY A 522 7.85 7.51 3.14
C GLY A 522 9.07 8.43 3.15
N ALA A 523 10.27 7.86 3.14
CA ALA A 523 11.53 8.62 3.23
C ALA A 523 11.66 9.72 2.17
N ARG A 524 11.35 9.41 0.91
CA ARG A 524 11.38 10.38 -0.19
C ARG A 524 10.49 11.59 0.11
N GLU A 525 9.28 11.35 0.58
CA GLU A 525 8.33 12.41 0.91
C GLU A 525 8.78 13.23 2.12
N MET A 526 9.44 12.61 3.11
CA MET A 526 10.02 13.34 4.25
C MET A 526 11.11 14.33 3.80
N LEU A 527 11.93 13.94 2.83
CA LEU A 527 13.08 14.73 2.37
C LEU A 527 12.73 15.76 1.31
N GLU A 528 11.72 15.49 0.47
CA GLU A 528 11.36 16.35 -0.66
C GLU A 528 10.19 17.30 -0.38
N SER A 529 9.49 17.18 0.75
CA SER A 529 8.34 18.04 1.07
C SER A 529 8.73 19.21 1.98
N SER A 530 8.17 20.40 1.71
CA SER A 530 8.34 21.60 2.56
C SER A 530 7.23 21.76 3.60
N TYR A 531 6.24 20.86 3.61
CA TYR A 531 5.16 20.86 4.58
C TYR A 531 4.65 19.45 4.89
N GLY A 532 3.92 19.31 5.99
CA GLY A 532 3.25 18.08 6.40
C GLY A 532 3.95 17.35 7.54
N VAL A 533 3.19 16.50 8.24
CA VAL A 533 3.70 15.70 9.36
C VAL A 533 4.48 14.50 8.81
N ALA A 534 5.77 14.42 9.11
CA ALA A 534 6.63 13.31 8.75
C ALA A 534 6.52 12.13 9.71
N ALA A 535 6.49 12.41 11.01
CA ALA A 535 6.39 11.38 12.04
C ALA A 535 5.58 11.83 13.26
N LYS A 536 4.70 10.94 13.74
CA LYS A 536 3.99 11.10 15.01
C LYS A 536 4.86 10.65 16.16
N VAL A 537 5.22 11.59 17.03
CA VAL A 537 6.14 11.35 18.16
C VAL A 537 5.39 10.74 19.34
N ARG A 538 6.02 9.78 20.03
CA ARG A 538 5.44 9.15 21.23
C ARG A 538 6.22 9.44 22.50
N LYS A 539 7.54 9.27 22.47
CA LYS A 539 8.40 9.50 23.63
C LYS A 539 9.66 10.21 23.19
N VAL A 540 10.06 11.24 23.92
CA VAL A 540 11.26 12.03 23.67
C VAL A 540 12.21 11.87 24.85
N HIS A 541 13.49 11.69 24.55
CA HIS A 541 14.59 11.77 25.50
C HIS A 541 15.52 12.89 25.05
N LYS A 542 15.55 13.95 25.84
CA LYS A 542 16.42 15.12 25.64
C LYS A 542 17.83 14.78 26.16
N PHE A 543 18.85 15.16 25.40
CA PHE A 543 20.21 15.15 25.91
C PHE A 543 20.46 16.38 26.80
N ALA A 544 21.26 16.22 27.85
CA ALA A 544 21.73 17.37 28.61
C ALA A 544 22.65 18.19 27.69
N PRO A 545 22.59 19.53 27.68
CA PRO A 545 23.60 20.31 26.99
C PRO A 545 24.96 19.93 27.57
N GLU A 546 25.93 19.62 26.71
CA GLU A 546 27.32 19.54 27.16
C GLU A 546 27.64 20.86 27.86
N GLY A 547 27.97 20.78 29.15
CA GLY A 547 28.32 21.96 29.94
C GLY A 547 29.55 22.64 29.36
N PRO A 548 29.70 23.96 29.56
CA PRO A 548 30.87 24.70 29.10
C PRO A 548 32.18 24.17 29.68
#